data_AF-A0A1H7VAN7-F1
#
_entry.id   AF-A0A1H7VAN7-F1
#
_cell.length_a   1.000
_cell.length_b   1.000
_cell.length_c   1.000
_cell.angle_alpha   90.00
_cell.angle_beta   90.00
_cell.angle_gamma   90.00
#
_symmetry.space_group_name_H-M   'P 1'
#
loop_
_entity.id
_entity.type
_entity.pdbx_description
1 polymer ?
#
loop_
_entity_poly.entity_id
_entity_poly.type
_entity_poly.pdbx_seq_one_letter_code
_entity_poly.pdbx_strand_id
1 'polypeptide(L)'
;MVKELSASMTTKVIEEDSGTHRYVLERSWNKKGKAKMATVITLYPSTSELILTDTTTMLITNNIYKLGYDGFFSVNLYSKVNLPVSPSY
;
A
#
# COMPACT_ATOMS: atom_id res chain seq x y z
N MET A 1 21.72 -30.70 2.65
CA MET A 1 20.26 -30.52 2.87
C MET A 1 19.86 -29.14 2.37
N VAL A 2 18.71 -29.03 1.72
CA VAL A 2 18.13 -27.75 1.26
C VAL A 2 16.80 -27.54 1.97
N LYS A 3 16.52 -26.29 2.37
CA LYS A 3 15.26 -25.89 3.01
C LYS A 3 14.58 -24.82 2.16
N GLU A 4 13.32 -25.07 1.82
CA GLU A 4 12.46 -24.10 1.14
C GLU A 4 11.58 -23.38 2.18
N LEU A 5 11.46 -22.05 2.03
CA LEU A 5 10.58 -21.21 2.83
C LEU A 5 9.72 -20.39 1.87
N SER A 6 8.42 -20.36 2.12
CA SER A 6 7.46 -19.62 1.29
C SER A 6 6.54 -18.75 2.16
N ALA A 7 6.15 -17.61 1.60
CA ALA A 7 5.18 -16.70 2.17
C ALA A 7 4.34 -16.09 1.04
N SER A 8 3.11 -15.70 1.35
CA SER A 8 2.21 -15.04 0.40
C SER A 8 1.76 -13.69 0.93
N MET A 9 1.73 -12.69 0.07
CA MET A 9 1.17 -11.38 0.35
C MET A 9 0.01 -11.12 -0.60
N THR A 10 -1.07 -10.56 -0.06
CA THR A 10 -2.23 -10.11 -0.83
C THR A 10 -2.18 -8.60 -0.94
N THR A 11 -2.29 -8.08 -2.16
CA THR A 11 -2.45 -6.65 -2.43
C THR A 11 -3.84 -6.41 -2.97
N LYS A 12 -4.56 -5.43 -2.43
CA LYS A 12 -5.83 -4.96 -3.01
C LYS A 12 -5.79 -3.45 -3.19
N VAL A 13 -6.42 -2.99 -4.26
CA VAL A 13 -6.60 -1.57 -4.55
C VAL A 13 -8.09 -1.29 -4.60
N ILE A 14 -8.49 -0.19 -3.97
CA ILE A 14 -9.83 0.39 -4.10
C ILE A 14 -9.63 1.76 -4.75
N GLU A 15 -10.14 1.93 -5.96
CA GLU A 15 -10.05 3.16 -6.73
C GLU A 15 -11.34 3.40 -7.51
N GLU A 16 -11.50 4.62 -8.02
CA GLU A 16 -12.57 4.94 -8.97
C GLU A 16 -12.31 4.28 -10.32
N ASP A 17 -13.38 3.90 -11.04
CA ASP A 17 -13.32 3.30 -12.37
C ASP A 17 -12.46 4.09 -13.38
N SER A 18 -12.35 5.42 -13.21
CA SER A 18 -11.54 6.29 -14.07
C SER A 18 -10.03 6.16 -13.84
N GLY A 19 -9.61 5.55 -12.72
CA GLY A 19 -8.21 5.52 -12.26
C GLY A 19 -7.69 6.85 -11.71
N THR A 20 -8.51 7.91 -11.70
CA THR A 20 -8.10 9.26 -11.25
C THR A 20 -7.97 9.35 -9.73
N HIS A 21 -8.73 8.53 -9.01
CA HIS A 21 -8.81 8.56 -7.55
C HIS A 21 -8.51 7.18 -6.96
N ARG A 22 -7.42 7.07 -6.21
CA ARG A 22 -7.13 5.90 -5.37
C ARG A 22 -7.61 6.17 -3.95
N TYR A 23 -8.43 5.28 -3.41
CA TYR A 23 -8.94 5.38 -2.04
C TYR A 23 -8.09 4.59 -1.07
N VAL A 24 -7.76 3.33 -1.40
CA VAL A 24 -7.07 2.41 -0.51
C VAL A 24 -6.10 1.54 -1.28
N LEU A 25 -4.90 1.36 -0.73
CA LEU A 25 -4.01 0.24 -1.03
C LEU A 25 -3.91 -0.63 0.23
N GLU A 26 -4.43 -1.85 0.18
CA GLU A 26 -4.30 -2.86 1.23
C GLU A 26 -3.15 -3.80 0.88
N ARG A 27 -2.23 -4.04 1.82
CA ARG A 27 -1.29 -5.16 1.77
C ARG A 27 -1.36 -5.97 3.06
N SER A 28 -1.53 -7.28 2.92
CA SER A 28 -1.57 -8.20 4.06
C SER A 28 -0.80 -9.49 3.75
N TRP A 29 -0.04 -9.97 4.73
CA TRP A 29 0.70 -11.24 4.64
C TRP A 29 0.14 -12.30 5.60
N ASN A 30 -0.95 -11.99 6.31
CA ASN A 30 -1.69 -12.93 7.14
C ASN A 30 -3.11 -13.11 6.58
N LYS A 31 -3.49 -14.36 6.31
CA LYS A 31 -4.81 -14.71 5.75
C LYS A 31 -5.88 -14.92 6.83
N LYS A 32 -5.56 -14.78 8.11
CA LYS A 32 -6.48 -15.10 9.23
C LYS A 32 -7.25 -13.85 9.66
N GLY A 33 -8.54 -14.01 9.98
CA GLY A 33 -9.48 -12.95 10.40
C GLY A 33 -9.17 -12.22 11.71
N LYS A 34 -7.92 -12.29 12.20
CA LYS A 34 -7.40 -11.53 13.35
C LYS A 34 -6.11 -10.78 13.00
N ALA A 35 -5.90 -10.44 11.73
CA ALA A 35 -4.73 -9.68 11.29
C ALA A 35 -4.69 -8.32 11.98
N LYS A 36 -3.58 -8.04 12.68
CA LYS A 36 -3.31 -6.72 13.25
C LYS A 36 -2.88 -5.79 12.12
N MET A 37 -3.82 -4.97 11.63
CA MET A 37 -3.58 -4.04 10.53
C MET A 37 -3.20 -2.65 11.04
N ALA A 38 -2.33 -1.95 10.32
CA ALA A 38 -2.05 -0.53 10.54
C ALA A 38 -2.71 0.33 9.44
N THR A 39 -3.18 1.53 9.79
CA THR A 39 -3.58 2.53 8.78
C THR A 39 -2.49 3.57 8.64
N VAL A 40 -1.98 3.74 7.42
CA VAL A 40 -0.94 4.70 7.08
C VAL A 40 -1.56 5.79 6.22
N ILE A 41 -1.48 7.03 6.69
CA ILE A 41 -1.96 8.21 5.96
C ILE A 41 -0.82 8.72 5.09
N THR A 42 -1.08 8.84 3.79
CA THR A 42 -0.10 9.33 2.81
C THR A 42 -0.58 10.62 2.15
N LEU A 43 0.39 11.49 1.85
CA LEU A 43 0.20 12.66 1.01
C LEU A 43 0.73 12.26 -0.37
N TYR A 44 -0.12 12.33 -1.39
CA TYR A 44 0.20 11.98 -2.79
C TYR A 44 0.26 10.47 -3.08
N PRO A 45 -0.87 9.85 -3.45
CA PRO A 45 -0.83 8.49 -3.98
C PRO A 45 0.02 8.42 -5.24
N SER A 46 0.95 7.47 -5.27
CA SER A 46 1.42 6.90 -6.53
C SER A 46 0.28 6.19 -7.26
N THR A 47 0.47 5.94 -8.56
CA THR A 47 -0.43 5.07 -9.32
C THR A 47 -0.62 3.74 -8.60
N SER A 48 -1.86 3.26 -8.55
CA SER A 48 -2.19 1.98 -7.95
C SER A 48 -1.54 0.85 -8.74
N GLU A 49 -0.59 0.15 -8.13
CA GLU A 49 0.02 -1.01 -8.78
C GLU A 49 -0.08 -2.25 -7.87
N LEU A 50 -0.73 -3.29 -8.40
CA LEU A 50 -0.97 -4.54 -7.67
C LEU A 50 0.33 -5.30 -7.38
N ILE A 51 1.29 -5.21 -8.30
CA ILE A 51 2.56 -5.96 -8.27
C ILE A 51 3.74 -5.03 -8.06
N LEU A 52 3.83 -3.94 -8.83
CA LEU A 52 4.94 -3.00 -8.72
C LEU A 52 4.91 -2.31 -7.36
N THR A 53 6.09 -2.13 -6.79
CA THR A 53 6.24 -1.52 -5.46
C THR A 53 7.18 -0.34 -5.58
N ASP A 54 6.67 0.86 -5.30
CA ASP A 54 7.52 2.03 -5.17
C ASP A 54 8.30 2.03 -3.83
N THR A 55 9.25 2.96 -3.71
CA THR A 55 10.11 3.05 -2.52
C THR A 55 9.30 3.35 -1.25
N THR A 56 8.27 4.19 -1.34
CA THR A 56 7.42 4.55 -0.20
C THR A 56 6.67 3.33 0.35
N THR A 57 6.04 2.56 -0.53
CA THR A 57 5.30 1.35 -0.20
C THR A 57 6.22 0.27 0.36
N MET A 58 7.44 0.13 -0.18
CA MET A 58 8.47 -0.76 0.37
C MET A 58 8.87 -0.36 1.80
N LEU A 59 9.13 0.93 2.04
CA LEU A 59 9.52 1.43 3.36
C LEU A 59 8.39 1.25 4.39
N ILE A 60 7.14 1.52 4.00
CA ILE A 60 5.97 1.27 4.84
C ILE A 60 5.88 -0.22 5.19
N THR A 61 5.93 -1.10 4.18
CA THR A 61 5.84 -2.55 4.38
C THR A 61 6.87 -3.05 5.38
N ASN A 62 8.13 -2.66 5.22
CA ASN A 62 9.23 -3.08 6.09
C ASN A 62 9.07 -2.57 7.53
N ASN A 63 8.65 -1.33 7.74
CA ASN A 63 8.46 -0.77 9.07
C ASN A 63 7.26 -1.38 9.79
N ILE A 64 6.13 -1.51 9.11
CA ILE A 64 4.92 -2.14 9.65
C ILE A 64 5.19 -3.60 10.06
N TYR A 65 5.93 -4.35 9.24
CA TYR A 65 6.34 -5.71 9.58
C TYR A 65 7.22 -5.74 10.84
N LYS A 66 8.23 -4.87 10.93
CA LYS A 66 9.09 -4.76 12.13
C LYS A 66 8.33 -4.38 13.40
N LEU A 67 7.23 -3.63 13.27
CA LEU A 67 6.35 -3.26 14.38
C LEU A 67 5.37 -4.39 14.78
N GLY A 68 5.43 -5.56 14.14
CA GLY A 68 4.63 -6.73 14.48
C GLY A 68 3.18 -6.63 14.02
N TYR A 69 2.92 -5.88 12.95
CA TYR A 69 1.63 -5.88 12.26
C TYR A 69 1.60 -6.96 11.16
N ASP A 70 0.40 -7.34 10.75
CA ASP A 70 0.10 -8.37 9.75
C ASP A 70 -0.18 -7.80 8.35
N GLY A 71 -0.19 -6.47 8.24
CA GLY A 71 -0.50 -5.74 7.03
C GLY A 71 -0.79 -4.27 7.31
N PHE A 72 -1.09 -3.54 6.25
CA PHE A 72 -1.50 -2.15 6.34
C PHE A 72 -2.53 -1.76 5.28
N PHE A 73 -3.28 -0.70 5.60
CA PHE A 73 -4.03 0.10 4.66
C PHE A 73 -3.26 1.41 4.44
N SER A 74 -2.88 1.69 3.21
CA SER A 74 -2.42 3.02 2.81
C SER A 74 -3.62 3.79 2.29
N VAL A 75 -3.97 4.85 2.99
CA VAL A 75 -5.05 5.77 2.63
C VAL A 75 -4.43 7.12 2.27
N ASN A 76 -5.07 7.84 1.36
CA ASN A 76 -4.57 9.14 0.93
C ASN A 76 -5.39 10.25 1.57
N LEU A 77 -4.74 11.29 2.08
CA LEU A 77 -5.46 12.49 2.55
C LEU A 77 -6.14 13.22 1.37
N TYR A 78 -5.54 13.13 0.19
CA TYR A 78 -6.12 13.55 -1.09
C TYR A 78 -6.13 12.35 -2.03
N SER A 79 -7.30 11.97 -2.54
CA SER A 79 -7.46 10.76 -3.37
C SER A 79 -6.92 10.92 -4.79
N LYS A 80 -6.78 12.16 -5.29
CA LYS A 80 -6.35 12.45 -6.66
C LYS A 80 -4.91 11.99 -6.91
N VAL A 81 -4.74 11.13 -7.89
CA VAL A 81 -3.45 10.72 -8.43
C VAL A 81 -2.98 11.79 -9.42
N ASN A 82 -1.68 12.09 -9.47
CA ASN A 82 -1.09 13.16 -10.30
C ASN A 82 -1.65 14.56 -9.98
N LEU A 83 -1.20 15.15 -8.87
CA LEU A 83 -1.49 16.57 -8.63
C LEU A 83 -0.87 17.43 -9.73
N PRO A 84 -1.57 18.49 -10.17
CA PRO A 84 -0.99 19.42 -11.11
C PRO A 84 0.31 19.96 -10.53
N VAL A 85 1.38 19.89 -11.32
CA VAL A 85 2.61 20.65 -11.07
C VAL A 85 2.17 22.10 -10.84
N SER A 86 2.61 22.70 -9.73
CA SER A 86 2.39 24.14 -9.47
C SER A 86 2.73 24.91 -10.73
N PRO A 87 1.92 25.91 -11.15
CA PRO A 87 2.32 26.76 -12.25
C PRO A 87 3.69 27.35 -11.90
N SER A 88 4.63 27.22 -12.82
CA SER A 88 5.91 27.92 -12.77
C SER A 88 5.58 29.42 -12.80
N TYR A 89 5.77 30.11 -11.67
CA TYR A 89 5.77 31.58 -11.65
C TYR A 89 7.05 32.11 -12.29
#